data_AF-A0A7X2SRP4-F1
#
_entry.id   AF-A0A7X2SRP4-F1
#
_cell.length_a   1.000
_cell.length_b   1.000
_cell.length_c   1.000
_cell.angle_alpha   90.00
_cell.angle_beta   90.00
_cell.angle_gamma   90.00
#
_symmetry.space_group_name_H-M   'P 1'
#
loop_
_entity.id
_entity.type
_entity.pdbx_description
1 polymer ?
#
loop_
_entity_poly.entity_id
_entity_poly.type
_entity_poly.pdbx_seq_one_letter_code
_entity_poly.pdbx_strand_id
1 'polypeptide(L)'
;SIKDNKLTQIELVIDYADGPVFVRLESGIINLPYSNIDKVDNFFNGLEEKVPVVVNLIVESPKLNASGFRIDTLGSVDEFLANPENYEVKIAGNIAEKIAVIESAEISEEDTNN
;
A
#
# COMPACT_ATOMS: atom_id res chain seq x y z
N SER A 1 -1.33 7.94 17.00
CA SER A 1 -2.32 7.27 16.14
C SER A 1 -2.86 8.28 15.14
N ILE A 2 -3.49 7.83 14.05
CA ILE A 2 -4.22 8.72 13.11
C ILE A 2 -5.25 9.59 13.88
N LYS A 3 -5.83 9.06 14.96
CA LYS A 3 -6.71 9.79 15.89
C LYS A 3 -6.03 10.94 16.64
N ASP A 4 -4.70 10.93 16.76
CA ASP A 4 -3.89 11.96 17.40
C ASP A 4 -3.27 12.92 16.37
N ASN A 5 -3.78 12.93 15.13
CA ASN A 5 -3.27 13.73 14.02
C ASN A 5 -1.79 13.46 13.70
N LYS A 6 -1.34 12.21 13.88
CA LYS A 6 0.01 11.77 13.56
C LYS A 6 0.00 10.83 12.37
N LEU A 7 0.93 11.08 11.45
CA LEU A 7 1.26 10.14 10.39
C LEU A 7 1.63 8.78 11.01
N THR A 8 1.02 7.71 10.49
CA THR A 8 1.12 6.36 11.02
C THR A 8 1.36 5.37 9.89
N GLN A 9 2.19 4.37 10.16
CA GLN A 9 2.49 3.25 9.29
C GLN A 9 2.30 1.94 10.05
N ILE A 10 1.80 0.92 9.36
CA ILE A 10 1.77 -0.47 9.82
C ILE A 10 2.36 -1.33 8.71
N GLU A 11 3.21 -2.29 9.07
CA GLU A 11 3.82 -3.25 8.15
C GLU A 11 3.46 -4.67 8.55
N LEU A 12 3.11 -5.48 7.55
CA LEU A 12 2.95 -6.92 7.62
C LEU A 12 3.93 -7.55 6.64
N VAL A 13 4.70 -8.52 7.11
CA VAL A 13 5.64 -9.31 6.31
C VAL A 13 5.10 -10.74 6.24
N ILE A 14 5.00 -11.28 5.03
CA ILE A 14 4.56 -12.66 4.78
C ILE A 14 5.70 -13.40 4.10
N ASP A 15 6.18 -14.46 4.72
CA ASP A 15 7.27 -15.26 4.17
C ASP A 15 6.75 -16.23 3.11
N TYR A 16 7.22 -16.06 1.87
CA TYR A 16 7.05 -17.03 0.78
C TYR A 16 8.39 -17.69 0.44
N ALA A 17 8.35 -18.85 -0.21
CA ALA A 17 9.55 -19.59 -0.60
C ALA A 17 10.48 -18.76 -1.50
N ASP A 18 9.89 -17.93 -2.37
CA ASP A 18 10.61 -17.12 -3.37
C ASP A 18 10.93 -15.69 -2.90
N GLY A 19 10.73 -15.42 -1.62
CA GLY A 19 11.04 -14.15 -0.97
C GLY A 19 9.85 -13.54 -0.23
N PRO A 20 10.09 -12.64 0.73
CA PRO A 20 9.03 -12.05 1.52
C PRO A 20 8.14 -11.12 0.69
N VAL A 21 6.84 -11.14 0.99
CA VAL A 21 5.87 -10.14 0.55
C VAL A 21 5.71 -9.10 1.65
N PHE A 22 5.94 -7.84 1.31
CA PHE A 22 5.73 -6.72 2.23
C PHE A 22 4.41 -6.04 1.93
N VAL A 23 3.58 -5.88 2.96
CA VAL A 23 2.31 -5.14 2.89
C VAL A 23 2.36 -4.02 3.91
N ARG A 24 2.30 -2.77 3.46
CA ARG A 24 2.34 -1.59 4.32
C ARG A 24 1.09 -0.73 4.15
N LEU A 25 0.54 -0.28 5.26
CA LEU A 25 -0.54 0.71 5.28
C LEU A 25 0.03 2.01 5.85
N GLU A 26 0.02 3.07 5.05
CA GLU A 26 0.63 4.37 5.38
C GLU A 26 -0.37 5.51 5.21
N SER A 27 -0.45 6.41 6.19
CA SER A 27 -1.13 7.69 5.97
C SER A 27 -0.18 8.66 5.25
N GLY A 28 -0.56 9.30 4.15
CA GLY A 28 0.31 10.23 3.43
C GLY A 28 -0.47 11.46 2.95
N ILE A 29 0.18 12.35 2.22
CA ILE A 29 -0.51 13.46 1.54
C ILE A 29 -0.58 13.25 0.03
N ILE A 30 0.11 12.23 -0.48
CA ILE A 30 0.16 11.81 -1.88
C ILE A 30 0.43 10.29 -1.95
N ASN A 31 0.34 9.74 -3.15
CA ASN A 31 0.80 8.38 -3.47
C ASN A 31 2.34 8.34 -3.57
N LEU A 32 3.02 8.44 -2.43
CA LEU A 32 4.47 8.34 -2.31
C LEU A 32 4.80 7.65 -0.98
N PRO A 33 5.68 6.63 -0.97
CA PRO A 33 6.09 5.98 0.26
C PRO A 33 6.93 6.94 1.10
N TYR A 34 6.92 6.76 2.43
CA TYR A 34 7.77 7.57 3.32
C TYR A 34 9.26 7.51 2.99
N SER A 35 9.73 6.41 2.40
CA SER A 35 11.12 6.25 1.97
C SER A 35 11.56 7.29 0.92
N ASN A 36 10.61 7.92 0.23
CA ASN A 36 10.85 8.91 -0.82
C ASN A 36 10.31 10.30 -0.45
N ILE A 37 10.12 10.59 0.84
CA ILE A 37 9.52 11.84 1.31
C ILE A 37 10.30 13.09 0.87
N ASP A 38 11.59 12.95 0.58
CA ASP A 38 12.45 14.00 0.02
C ASP A 38 11.98 14.52 -1.35
N LYS A 39 11.13 13.77 -2.06
CA LYS A 39 10.60 14.14 -3.38
C LYS A 39 9.23 14.80 -3.32
N VAL A 40 8.63 14.94 -2.13
CA VAL A 40 7.25 15.40 -1.94
C VAL A 40 7.02 16.82 -2.49
N ASP A 41 8.02 17.69 -2.38
CA ASP A 41 7.92 19.08 -2.85
C ASP A 41 7.69 19.19 -4.36
N ASN A 42 8.10 18.17 -5.14
CA ASN A 42 7.89 18.13 -6.59
C ASN A 42 6.42 17.95 -6.99
N PHE A 43 5.55 17.60 -6.04
CA PHE A 43 4.13 17.31 -6.28
C PHE A 43 3.22 18.51 -5.99
N PHE A 44 3.75 19.60 -5.41
CA PHE A 44 2.95 20.74 -4.98
C PHE A 44 3.49 22.04 -5.56
N ASN A 45 2.56 22.94 -5.91
CA ASN A 45 2.92 24.25 -6.48
C ASN A 45 3.30 25.27 -5.39
N GLY A 46 3.02 24.98 -4.12
CA GLY A 46 3.35 25.83 -2.99
C GLY A 46 3.44 25.05 -1.68
N LEU A 47 4.40 25.42 -0.82
CA LEU A 47 4.70 24.72 0.43
C LEU A 47 3.60 24.88 1.51
N GLU A 48 2.68 25.83 1.33
CA GLU A 48 1.59 26.12 2.29
C GLU A 48 0.23 25.58 1.83
N GLU A 49 0.20 24.78 0.76
CA GLU A 49 -1.04 24.18 0.27
C GLU A 49 -1.64 23.22 1.30
N LYS A 50 -2.90 23.43 1.68
CA LYS A 50 -3.62 22.50 2.55
C LYS A 50 -4.15 21.34 1.72
N VAL A 51 -3.58 20.16 1.94
CA VAL A 51 -3.92 18.94 1.21
C VAL A 51 -4.51 17.89 2.16
N PRO A 52 -5.46 17.07 1.69
CA PRO A 52 -6.03 16.01 2.51
C PRO A 52 -4.99 14.94 2.81
N VAL A 53 -5.04 14.39 4.03
CA VAL A 53 -4.28 13.19 4.39
C VAL A 53 -5.03 11.97 3.84
N VAL A 54 -4.33 11.11 3.12
CA VAL A 54 -4.83 9.89 2.49
C VAL A 54 -4.26 8.65 3.16
N VAL A 55 -4.90 7.50 2.94
CA VAL A 55 -4.40 6.18 3.33
C VAL A 55 -3.96 5.44 2.07
N ASN A 56 -2.69 5.03 2.05
CA ASN A 56 -2.06 4.28 0.96
C ASN A 56 -1.78 2.84 1.41
N LEU A 57 -2.13 1.88 0.56
CA LEU A 57 -1.69 0.49 0.67
C LEU A 57 -0.51 0.28 -0.28
N ILE A 58 0.61 -0.18 0.25
CA ILE A 58 1.84 -0.43 -0.49
C ILE A 58 2.14 -1.92 -0.42
N VAL A 59 2.34 -2.55 -1.56
CA VAL A 59 2.71 -3.97 -1.66
C VAL A 59 4.00 -4.11 -2.44
N GLU A 60 4.95 -4.85 -1.89
CA GLU A 60 6.20 -5.21 -2.54
C GLU A 60 6.33 -6.72 -2.62
N SER A 61 6.53 -7.23 -3.85
CA SER A 61 6.86 -8.63 -4.13
C SER A 61 7.36 -8.73 -5.57
N PRO A 62 8.44 -9.50 -5.84
CA PRO A 62 8.93 -9.71 -7.21
C PRO A 62 7.88 -10.24 -8.18
N LYS A 63 6.88 -10.97 -7.69
CA LYS A 63 5.82 -11.61 -8.49
C LYS A 63 4.59 -10.73 -8.69
N LEU A 64 4.56 -9.53 -8.11
CA LEU A 64 3.38 -8.66 -8.14
C LEU A 64 3.13 -8.04 -9.51
N ASN A 65 4.19 -7.53 -10.14
CA ASN A 65 4.20 -6.90 -11.46
C ASN A 65 5.66 -6.69 -11.91
N ALA A 66 5.87 -6.08 -13.08
CA ALA A 66 7.21 -5.84 -13.63
C ALA A 66 8.15 -5.02 -12.73
N SER A 67 7.64 -4.13 -11.87
CA SER A 67 8.46 -3.36 -10.91
C SER A 67 8.54 -4.01 -9.53
N GLY A 68 7.81 -5.10 -9.30
CA GLY A 68 7.67 -5.75 -7.99
C GLY A 68 7.08 -4.86 -6.89
N PHE A 69 6.39 -3.78 -7.28
CA PHE A 69 5.99 -2.70 -6.38
C PHE A 69 4.65 -2.10 -6.83
N ARG A 70 3.74 -1.87 -5.89
CA ARG A 70 2.44 -1.24 -6.13
C ARG A 70 2.04 -0.36 -4.95
N ILE A 71 1.44 0.79 -5.26
CA ILE A 71 0.73 1.60 -4.27
C ILE A 71 -0.68 1.89 -4.76
N ASP A 72 -1.66 1.65 -3.90
CA ASP A 72 -3.06 1.98 -4.14
C ASP A 72 -3.54 2.95 -3.02
N THR A 73 -4.04 4.13 -3.41
CA THR A 73 -4.65 5.09 -2.46
C THR A 73 -6.09 4.69 -2.19
N LEU A 74 -6.42 4.38 -0.95
CA LEU A 74 -7.72 3.83 -0.57
C LEU A 74 -8.78 4.91 -0.31
N GLY A 75 -8.34 6.11 0.04
CA GLY A 75 -9.16 7.28 0.32
C GLY A 75 -8.54 8.19 1.37
N SER A 76 -9.27 9.21 1.82
CA SER A 76 -8.82 10.14 2.85
C SER A 76 -8.93 9.55 4.26
N VAL A 77 -8.11 10.07 5.19
CA VAL A 77 -8.21 9.77 6.61
C VAL A 77 -9.58 10.17 7.18
N ASP A 78 -10.14 11.29 6.73
CA ASP A 78 -11.46 11.74 7.19
C ASP A 78 -12.56 10.73 6.81
N GLU A 79 -12.52 10.21 5.58
CA GLU A 79 -13.43 9.15 5.14
C GLU A 79 -13.22 7.84 5.91
N PHE A 80 -11.97 7.49 6.22
CA PHE A 80 -11.61 6.33 7.03
C PHE A 80 -12.18 6.43 8.44
N LEU A 81 -12.02 7.59 9.08
CA LEU A 81 -12.53 7.84 10.43
C LEU A 81 -14.07 7.90 10.47
N ALA A 82 -14.70 8.37 9.40
CA ALA A 82 -16.16 8.40 9.29
C ALA A 82 -16.78 7.02 9.07
N ASN A 83 -16.08 6.10 8.38
CA ASN A 83 -16.60 4.78 8.00
C ASN A 83 -15.56 3.65 8.16
N PRO A 84 -15.08 3.37 9.38
CA PRO A 84 -13.96 2.44 9.59
C PRO A 84 -14.23 1.02 9.05
N GLU A 85 -15.44 0.49 9.24
CA GLU A 85 -15.82 -0.86 8.79
C GLU A 85 -15.74 -1.02 7.26
N ASN A 86 -16.15 0.01 6.50
CA ASN A 86 -16.05 -0.01 5.03
C ASN A 86 -14.60 -0.04 4.56
N TYR A 87 -13.71 0.63 5.30
CA TYR A 87 -12.30 0.66 4.96
C TYR A 87 -11.57 -0.61 5.37
N GLU A 88 -11.97 -1.28 6.44
CA GLU A 88 -11.47 -2.62 6.76
C GLU A 88 -11.73 -3.60 5.61
N VAL A 89 -12.96 -3.61 5.06
CA VAL A 89 -13.32 -4.43 3.90
C VAL A 89 -12.51 -4.04 2.66
N LYS A 90 -12.33 -2.74 2.39
CA LYS A 90 -11.50 -2.27 1.26
C LYS A 90 -10.04 -2.71 1.40
N ILE A 91 -9.45 -2.57 2.58
CA ILE A 91 -8.06 -2.96 2.86
C ILE A 91 -7.91 -4.46 2.65
N ALA A 92 -8.77 -5.27 3.30
CA ALA A 92 -8.72 -6.71 3.19
C ALA A 92 -8.90 -7.18 1.74
N GLY A 93 -9.85 -6.60 1.01
CA GLY A 93 -10.07 -6.91 -0.40
C GLY A 93 -8.87 -6.59 -1.29
N ASN A 94 -8.23 -5.43 -1.10
CA ASN A 94 -7.05 -5.06 -1.87
C ASN A 94 -5.85 -5.98 -1.56
N ILE A 95 -5.62 -6.30 -0.29
CA ILE A 95 -4.56 -7.24 0.11
C ILE A 95 -4.81 -8.61 -0.51
N ALA A 96 -6.04 -9.14 -0.38
CA ALA A 96 -6.41 -10.43 -0.95
C ALA A 96 -6.21 -10.49 -2.47
N GLU A 97 -6.57 -9.42 -3.19
CA GLU A 97 -6.34 -9.32 -4.63
C GLU A 97 -4.85 -9.40 -4.98
N LYS A 98 -3.98 -8.67 -4.26
CA LYS A 98 -2.53 -8.66 -4.54
C LYS A 98 -1.87 -9.98 -4.17
N ILE A 99 -2.30 -10.62 -3.08
CA ILE A 99 -1.84 -11.95 -2.70
C ILE A 99 -2.26 -12.99 -3.74
N ALA A 100 -3.50 -12.95 -4.23
CA ALA A 100 -3.96 -13.86 -5.27
C ALA A 100 -3.14 -13.75 -6.58
N VAL A 101 -2.71 -12.54 -6.94
CA VAL A 101 -1.80 -12.32 -8.08
C VAL A 101 -0.44 -12.98 -7.85
N ILE A 102 0.14 -12.79 -6.66
CA ILE A 102 1.44 -13.37 -6.29
C ILE A 102 1.37 -14.91 -6.32
N GLU A 103 0.34 -15.49 -5.70
CA GLU A 103 0.15 -16.95 -5.65
C GLU A 103 -0.11 -17.56 -7.03
N SER A 104 -0.89 -16.89 -7.88
CA SER A 104 -1.16 -17.36 -9.24
C SER A 104 0.11 -17.39 -10.11
N ALA A 105 1.07 -16.50 -9.83
CA ALA A 105 2.38 -16.52 -10.50
C ALA A 105 3.22 -17.73 -10.06
N GLU A 106 3.15 -18.15 -8.79
CA GLU A 106 3.86 -19.35 -8.30
C GLU A 106 3.38 -20.62 -9.00
N ILE A 107 2.07 -20.80 -9.14
CA ILE A 107 1.48 -21.98 -9.80
C ILE A 107 1.96 -22.12 -11.25
N SER A 108 2.11 -21.00 -11.96
CA SER A 108 2.57 -21.01 -13.35
C SER A 108 4.04 -21.43 -13.54
N GLU A 109 4.88 -21.23 -12.51
CA GLU A 109 6.30 -21.60 -12.52
C GLU A 109 6.52 -23.08 -12.18
N GLU A 110 5.65 -23.68 -11.36
CA GLU A 110 5.72 -25.11 -11.05
C GLU A 110 5.22 -26.01 -12.21
N ASP A 111 4.22 -25.56 -12.97
CA ASP A 111 3.62 -26.34 -14.07
C ASP A 111 4.45 -26.35 -15.38
N THR A 112 5.48 -25.51 -15.51
CA THR A 112 6.32 -25.44 -16.73
C THR A 112 7.61 -26.28 -16.67
N ASN A 113 7.89 -26.94 -15.55
CA ASN A 113 9.11 -27.74 -15.35
C ASN A 113 8.89 -29.27 -15.38
N ASN A 114 7.80 -29.76 -15.98
CA ASN A 114 7.47 -31.21 -16.05
C ASN A 114 7.40 -31.74 -17.49
#